data_AF-A0A2M7KQZ8-F1
#
_entry.id   AF-A0A2M7KQZ8-F1
#
_cell.length_a   1.000
_cell.length_b   1.000
_cell.length_c   1.000
_cell.angle_alpha   90.00
_cell.angle_beta   90.00
_cell.angle_gamma   90.00
#
_symmetry.space_group_name_H-M   'P 1'
#
loop_
_entity.id
_entity.type
_entity.pdbx_description
1 polymer ?
#
loop_
_entity_poly.entity_id
_entity_poly.type
_entity_poly.pdbx_seq_one_letter_code
_entity_poly.pdbx_strand_id
1 'polypeptide(L)'
;MSALPLTIDAHYDGKVIVPDEPVDLPENQPLRVALHLVAPGKAMPPHDRRAALERLLARGVRGASIPDEALRRESLYRERL
;
A
#
# COMPACT_ATOMS: atom_id res chain seq x y z
N MET A 1 2.62 28.47 -19.88
CA MET A 1 2.97 28.26 -18.47
C MET A 1 3.53 26.84 -18.38
N SER A 2 4.81 26.67 -18.05
CA SER A 2 5.35 25.33 -17.77
C SER A 2 4.83 24.88 -16.42
N ALA A 3 4.10 23.77 -16.39
CA ALA A 3 3.78 23.09 -15.13
C ALA A 3 5.08 22.61 -14.48
N LEU A 4 5.20 22.77 -13.17
CA LEU A 4 6.31 22.18 -12.41
C LEU A 4 6.22 20.65 -12.51
N PRO A 5 7.34 19.93 -12.69
CA PRO A 5 7.31 18.48 -12.75
C PRO A 5 6.80 17.91 -11.42
N LEU A 6 5.75 17.09 -11.49
CA LEU A 6 5.25 16.30 -10.37
C LEU A 6 6.10 15.04 -10.24
N THR A 7 6.67 14.81 -9.05
CA THR A 7 7.33 13.56 -8.70
C THR A 7 6.37 12.70 -7.89
N ILE A 8 6.22 11.43 -8.27
CA ILE A 8 5.42 10.44 -7.55
C ILE A 8 6.30 9.25 -7.18
N ASP A 9 6.00 8.61 -6.05
CA ASP A 9 6.55 7.29 -5.72
C ASP A 9 5.73 6.21 -6.43
N ALA A 10 6.43 5.25 -7.01
CA ALA A 10 5.83 4.17 -7.77
C ALA A 10 6.76 2.95 -7.78
N HIS A 11 6.16 1.78 -7.94
CA HIS A 11 6.88 0.53 -8.15
C HIS A 11 6.54 -0.10 -9.51
N TYR A 12 7.45 -0.93 -10.00
CA TYR A 12 7.21 -1.76 -11.19
C TYR A 12 6.76 -3.15 -10.75
N ASP A 13 5.57 -3.58 -11.18
CA ASP A 13 4.98 -4.88 -10.79
C ASP A 13 5.41 -6.06 -11.70
N GLY A 14 6.31 -5.79 -12.66
CA GLY A 14 6.71 -6.75 -13.68
C GLY A 14 6.07 -6.50 -15.05
N LYS A 15 5.05 -5.63 -15.13
CA LYS A 15 4.33 -5.29 -16.36
C LYS A 15 4.06 -3.79 -16.50
N VAL A 16 3.69 -3.10 -15.43
CA VAL A 16 3.31 -1.68 -15.43
C VAL A 16 3.95 -0.93 -14.26
N ILE A 17 4.04 0.39 -14.39
CA ILE A 17 4.40 1.30 -13.29
C ILE A 17 3.13 1.59 -12.50
N VAL A 18 3.14 1.26 -11.21
CA VAL A 18 2.02 1.42 -10.29
C VAL A 18 2.38 2.53 -9.28
N PRO A 19 1.64 3.65 -9.25
CA PRO A 19 1.79 4.66 -8.20
C PRO A 19 1.52 4.04 -6.82
N ASP A 20 2.35 4.38 -5.84
CA ASP A 20 2.16 3.92 -4.46
C ASP A 20 0.97 4.63 -3.78
N GLU A 21 0.62 5.83 -4.27
CA GLU A 21 -0.53 6.61 -3.86
C GLU A 21 -1.40 7.03 -5.06
N PRO A 22 -2.73 7.22 -4.89
CA PRO A 22 -3.60 7.69 -5.95
C PRO A 22 -3.15 9.03 -6.55
N VAL A 23 -3.13 9.11 -7.88
CA VAL A 23 -2.78 10.32 -8.62
C VAL A 23 -4.01 10.91 -9.27
N ASP A 24 -4.17 12.23 -9.19
CA ASP A 24 -5.23 12.97 -9.87
C ASP A 24 -4.71 13.52 -11.20
N LEU A 25 -4.84 12.72 -12.27
CA LEU A 25 -4.38 13.06 -13.61
C LEU A 25 -5.51 12.85 -14.64
N PRO A 26 -5.63 13.72 -15.66
CA PRO A 26 -6.62 13.55 -16.71
C PRO A 26 -6.44 12.23 -17.47
N GLU A 27 -7.56 11.58 -17.79
CA GLU A 27 -7.55 10.34 -18.57
C GLU A 27 -6.87 10.53 -19.94
N ASN A 28 -6.07 9.55 -20.35
CA ASN A 28 -5.33 9.51 -21.62
C ASN A 28 -4.35 10.68 -21.84
N GLN A 29 -3.99 11.43 -20.81
CA GLN A 29 -2.96 12.45 -20.92
C GLN A 29 -1.58 11.80 -21.11
N PRO A 30 -0.83 12.11 -22.18
CA PRO A 30 0.50 11.57 -22.38
C PRO A 30 1.46 12.11 -21.31
N LEU A 31 2.21 11.20 -20.68
CA LEU A 31 3.19 11.53 -19.64
C LEU A 31 4.61 11.31 -20.15
N ARG A 32 5.54 12.19 -19.77
CA ARG A 32 6.98 11.95 -19.89
C ARG A 32 7.52 11.49 -18.55
N VAL A 33 8.07 10.29 -18.50
CA VAL A 33 8.56 9.68 -17.26
C VAL A 33 10.09 9.76 -17.20
N ALA A 34 10.61 10.24 -16.07
CA ALA A 34 12.02 10.13 -15.72
C ALA A 34 12.15 9.15 -14.55
N LEU A 35 12.88 8.06 -14.74
CA LEU A 35 13.05 7.03 -13.71
C LEU A 35 14.27 7.32 -12.86
N HIS A 36 14.07 7.42 -11.55
CA HIS A 36 15.13 7.43 -10.56
C HIS A 36 15.03 6.14 -9.76
N LEU A 37 15.94 5.19 -10.01
CA LEU A 37 15.96 3.94 -9.26
C LEU A 37 16.36 4.24 -7.82
N VAL A 38 15.37 4.23 -6.93
CA VAL A 38 15.59 4.32 -5.50
C VAL A 38 16.08 2.95 -5.04
N ALA A 39 17.20 2.91 -4.31
CA ALA A 39 17.63 1.67 -3.66
C ALA A 39 16.44 1.14 -2.85
N PRO A 40 16.12 -0.17 -2.92
CA PRO A 40 14.99 -0.72 -2.20
C PRO A 40 15.06 -0.24 -0.76
N GLY A 41 13.99 0.40 -0.29
CA GLY A 41 13.87 0.85 1.09
C GLY A 41 14.32 -0.29 1.99
N LYS A 42 15.19 0.01 2.96
CA LYS A 42 15.92 -0.99 3.75
C LYS A 42 14.93 -2.06 4.22
N ALA A 43 14.91 -3.22 3.54
CA ALA A 43 14.00 -4.29 3.92
C ALA A 43 14.30 -4.60 5.38
N MET A 44 13.27 -4.60 6.23
CA MET A 44 13.49 -4.84 7.65
C MET A 44 14.31 -6.13 7.82
N PRO A 45 15.46 -6.07 8.51
CA PRO A 45 16.26 -7.23 8.80
C PRO A 45 15.37 -8.38 9.31
N PRO A 46 15.64 -9.63 8.95
CA PRO A 46 14.81 -10.77 9.38
C PRO A 46 14.51 -10.77 10.90
N HIS A 47 15.49 -10.38 11.71
CA HIS A 47 15.34 -10.22 13.16
C HIS A 47 14.28 -9.17 13.54
N ASP A 48 14.28 -8.01 12.87
CA ASP A 48 13.34 -6.92 13.17
C ASP A 48 11.92 -7.28 12.73
N ARG A 49 11.77 -8.04 11.63
CA ARG A 49 10.48 -8.59 11.20
C ARG A 49 9.93 -9.55 12.25
N ARG A 50 10.79 -10.41 12.80
CA ARG A 50 10.39 -11.35 13.87
C ARG A 50 9.97 -10.61 15.13
N ALA A 51 10.76 -9.62 15.57
CA ALA A 51 10.43 -8.80 16.73
C ALA A 51 9.11 -8.04 16.54
N ALA A 52 8.84 -7.51 15.34
CA ALA A 52 7.57 -6.85 15.03
C ALA A 52 6.37 -7.82 15.12
N LEU A 53 6.50 -9.03 14.58
CA LEU A 53 5.48 -10.07 14.69
C LEU A 53 5.24 -10.46 16.15
N GLU A 54 6.29 -10.62 16.95
CA GLU A 54 6.15 -10.96 18.37
C GLU A 54 5.44 -9.85 19.15
N ARG A 55 5.73 -8.57 18.87
CA ARG A 55 4.99 -7.45 19.45
C ARG A 55 3.51 -7.45 19.05
N LEU A 56 3.21 -7.77 17.79
CA LEU A 56 1.83 -7.88 17.31
C LEU A 56 1.08 -8.99 18.04
N LEU A 57 1.69 -10.19 18.15
CA LEU A 57 1.09 -11.33 18.85
C LEU A 57 0.94 -11.08 20.35
N ALA A 58 1.89 -10.40 20.98
CA ALA A 58 1.81 -10.04 22.39
C ALA A 58 0.67 -9.06 22.70
N ARG A 59 0.27 -8.24 21.71
CA ARG A 59 -0.83 -7.26 21.82
C ARG A 59 -2.14 -7.75 21.21
N GLY A 60 -2.13 -8.91 20.54
CA GLY A 60 -3.29 -9.44 19.84
C GLY A 60 -4.40 -9.82 20.81
N VAL A 61 -5.65 -9.48 20.46
CA VAL A 61 -6.83 -9.89 21.22
C VAL A 61 -6.97 -11.41 21.11
N ARG A 62 -6.81 -12.12 22.23
CA ARG A 62 -6.96 -13.57 22.26
C ARG A 62 -8.45 -13.95 22.21
N GLY A 63 -8.78 -14.98 21.44
CA GLY A 63 -10.16 -15.51 21.35
C GLY A 63 -11.08 -14.76 20.39
N ALA A 64 -10.59 -13.72 19.70
CA ALA A 64 -11.30 -13.11 18.59
C ALA A 64 -11.21 -14.01 17.36
N SER A 65 -12.04 -15.04 17.30
CA SER A 65 -12.27 -15.83 16.09
C SER A 65 -13.34 -15.11 15.27
N ILE A 66 -12.91 -14.14 14.46
CA ILE A 66 -13.79 -13.47 13.52
C ILE A 66 -13.86 -14.37 12.27
N PRO A 67 -15.04 -14.89 11.90
CA PRO A 67 -15.17 -15.70 10.70
C PRO A 67 -14.94 -14.82 9.47
N ASP A 68 -14.38 -15.41 8.40
CA ASP A 68 -14.04 -14.68 7.18
C ASP A 68 -15.24 -13.97 6.56
N GLU A 69 -16.45 -14.53 6.70
CA GLU A 69 -17.70 -13.92 6.25
C GLU A 69 -18.02 -12.60 6.96
N ALA A 70 -17.61 -12.46 8.23
CA ALA A 70 -17.76 -11.22 8.98
C ALA A 70 -16.74 -10.15 8.55
N LEU A 71 -15.62 -10.55 7.96
CA LEU A 71 -14.61 -9.64 7.39
C LEU A 71 -14.95 -9.16 5.98
N ARG A 72 -16.01 -9.69 5.35
CA ARG A 72 -16.45 -9.21 4.04
C ARG A 72 -16.92 -7.77 4.11
N ARG A 73 -16.60 -6.99 3.07
CA ARG A 73 -16.98 -5.58 2.94
C ARG A 73 -18.48 -5.37 3.18
N GLU A 74 -19.31 -6.25 2.62
CA GLU A 74 -20.78 -6.19 2.73
C GLU A 74 -21.29 -6.45 4.15
N SER A 75 -20.48 -7.10 5.00
CA SER A 75 -20.76 -7.35 6.41
C SER A 75 -20.27 -6.20 7.29
N LEU A 76 -19.10 -5.63 6.99
CA LEU A 76 -18.48 -4.53 7.75
C LEU A 76 -19.26 -3.20 7.69
N TYR A 77 -19.96 -2.94 6.57
CA TYR A 77 -20.71 -1.68 6.38
C TYR A 77 -22.23 -1.81 6.57
N ARG A 78 -22.73 -2.95 7.06
CA ARG A 78 -24.17 -3.21 7.17
C ARG A 78 -24.87 -2.39 8.26
N GLU A 79 -24.18 -1.96 9.31
CA GLU A 79 -24.77 -1.24 10.46
C GLU A 79 -24.93 0.28 10.27
N ARG A 80 -25.01 0.78 9.04
CA ARG A 80 -25.19 2.23 8.77
C ARG A 80 -26.34 2.55 7.82
N LEU A 81 -27.45 1.81 7.95
CA LEU A 81 -28.75 2.14 7.35
C LEU A 81 -29.86 2.01 8.38
#